data_AF-A0A2X1PX73-F1
#
_entry.id   AF-A0A2X1PX73-F1
#
_cell.length_a   1.000
_cell.length_b   1.000
_cell.length_c   1.000
_cell.angle_alpha   90.00
_cell.angle_beta   90.00
_cell.angle_gamma   90.00
#
_symmetry.space_group_name_H-M   'P 1'
#
loop_
_entity.id
_entity.type
_entity.pdbx_description
1 polymer ?
#
loop_
_entity_poly.entity_id
_entity_poly.type
_entity_poly.pdbx_seq_one_letter_code
_entity_poly.pdbx_strand_id
1 'polypeptide(L)'
;MTSYWHLLGEGTHTVNGKTVTVSLRELKKKLYLCLMSVNALEAIRFYVSFACSFAFAERELMEGNAKIIRLIARDEALHLTGTQHMLNLLRSGADDLRWRKLPKSVSRSAMTCLFRQLNRRKTGRIICSATVR
;
A
#
# COMPACT_ATOMS: atom_id res chain seq x y z
N MET A 1 -1.61 17.28 -4.71
CA MET A 1 -2.95 17.53 -4.10
C MET A 1 -2.82 17.83 -2.62
N THR A 2 -2.00 17.09 -1.88
CA THR A 2 -1.64 17.43 -0.48
C THR A 2 -0.94 18.78 -0.36
N SER A 3 0.02 19.06 -1.26
CA SER A 3 0.67 20.38 -1.36
C SER A 3 -0.32 21.52 -1.59
N TYR A 4 -1.25 21.34 -2.54
CA TYR A 4 -2.31 22.33 -2.81
C TYR A 4 -3.23 22.55 -1.61
N TRP A 5 -3.50 21.53 -0.79
CA TRP A 5 -4.30 21.69 0.42
C TRP A 5 -3.59 22.55 1.48
N HIS A 6 -2.29 22.34 1.71
CA HIS A 6 -1.51 23.18 2.64
C HIS A 6 -1.37 24.63 2.16
N LEU A 7 -1.28 24.86 0.84
CA LEU A 7 -1.05 26.18 0.29
C LEU A 7 -2.32 27.01 0.08
N LEU A 8 -3.40 26.37 -0.39
CA LEU A 8 -4.60 27.06 -0.86
C LEU A 8 -5.84 26.81 0.01
N GLY A 9 -5.81 25.81 0.89
CA GLY A 9 -6.97 25.40 1.67
C GLY A 9 -8.09 24.75 0.83
N GLU A 10 -9.26 24.57 1.43
CA GLU A 10 -10.44 24.02 0.75
C GLU A 10 -11.12 25.09 -0.11
N GLY A 11 -11.44 24.76 -1.37
CA GLY A 11 -12.03 25.70 -2.31
C GLY A 11 -11.65 25.43 -3.76
N THR A 12 -12.15 26.27 -4.66
CA THR A 12 -11.80 26.25 -6.09
C THR A 12 -10.85 27.40 -6.37
N HIS A 13 -9.64 27.07 -6.84
CA HIS A 13 -8.56 28.02 -7.04
C HIS A 13 -8.13 28.05 -8.51
N THR A 14 -7.69 29.20 -9.01
CA THR A 14 -7.12 29.33 -10.35
C THR A 14 -5.60 29.46 -10.25
N VAL A 15 -4.88 28.44 -10.71
CA VAL A 15 -3.40 28.42 -10.71
C VAL A 15 -2.93 28.32 -12.16
N ASN A 16 -2.17 29.31 -12.63
CA ASN A 16 -1.66 29.38 -14.02
C ASN A 16 -2.75 29.18 -15.09
N GLY A 17 -3.91 29.81 -14.89
CA GLY A 17 -5.06 29.71 -15.81
C GLY A 17 -5.83 28.39 -15.74
N LYS A 18 -5.47 27.45 -14.86
CA LYS A 18 -6.19 26.18 -14.65
C LYS A 18 -6.96 26.19 -13.34
N THR A 19 -8.21 25.75 -13.40
CA THR A 19 -9.08 25.61 -12.22
C THR A 19 -8.75 24.32 -11.46
N VAL A 20 -8.33 24.46 -10.20
CA VAL A 20 -8.00 23.37 -9.29
C VAL A 20 -8.99 23.39 -8.13
N THR A 21 -9.87 22.40 -8.09
CA THR A 21 -10.76 22.19 -6.94
C THR A 21 -10.07 21.34 -5.89
N VAL A 22 -9.88 21.93 -4.71
CA VAL A 22 -9.31 21.26 -3.54
C VAL A 22 -10.46 20.97 -2.57
N SER A 23 -10.76 19.68 -2.38
CA SER A 23 -11.76 19.23 -1.40
C SER A 23 -11.11 18.32 -0.36
N LEU A 24 -11.47 18.55 0.91
CA LEU A 24 -11.00 17.71 2.02
C LEU A 24 -11.50 16.27 1.87
N ARG A 25 -12.70 16.06 1.30
CA ARG A 25 -13.27 14.73 1.06
C ARG A 25 -12.44 13.91 0.08
N GLU A 26 -12.03 14.51 -1.03
CA GLU A 26 -11.19 13.81 -2.02
C GLU A 26 -9.78 13.56 -1.48
N LEU A 27 -9.24 14.48 -0.67
CA LEU A 27 -7.96 14.27 0.00
C LEU A 27 -8.02 13.06 0.96
N LYS A 28 -9.04 13.00 1.82
CA LYS A 28 -9.28 11.85 2.72
C LYS A 28 -9.44 10.55 1.96
N LYS A 29 -10.22 10.54 0.88
CA LYS A 29 -10.37 9.36 0.00
C LYS A 29 -9.03 8.89 -0.57
N LYS A 30 -8.17 9.81 -1.04
CA LYS A 30 -6.83 9.46 -1.53
C LYS A 30 -5.93 8.92 -0.43
N LEU A 31 -5.99 9.48 0.79
CA LEU A 31 -5.26 8.97 1.94
C LEU A 31 -5.69 7.53 2.29
N TYR A 32 -7.00 7.26 2.31
CA TYR A 32 -7.52 5.92 2.58
C TYR A 32 -7.07 4.90 1.53
N LEU A 33 -7.12 5.26 0.24
CA LEU A 33 -6.61 4.41 -0.84
C LEU A 33 -5.10 4.16 -0.71
N CYS A 34 -4.33 5.19 -0.33
CA CYS A 34 -2.90 5.09 -0.09
C CYS A 34 -2.60 4.08 1.04
N LEU A 35 -3.25 4.22 2.19
CA LEU A 35 -3.08 3.31 3.32
C LEU A 35 -3.46 1.86 2.95
N MET A 36 -4.51 1.68 2.17
CA MET A 36 -4.87 0.35 1.65
C MET A 36 -3.81 -0.22 0.71
N SER A 37 -3.22 0.59 -0.16
CA SER A 37 -2.12 0.18 -1.03
C SER A 37 -0.85 -0.15 -0.24
N VAL A 38 -0.54 0.57 0.83
CA VAL A 38 0.61 0.28 1.71
C VAL A 38 0.35 -1.02 2.49
N ASN A 39 -0.82 -1.18 3.10
CA ASN A 39 -1.19 -2.41 3.80
C ASN A 39 -1.08 -3.65 2.89
N ALA A 40 -1.49 -3.52 1.61
CA ALA A 40 -1.30 -4.56 0.61
C ALA A 40 0.18 -4.82 0.25
N LEU A 41 1.01 -3.79 0.27
CA LEU A 41 2.44 -3.90 0.01
C LEU A 41 3.11 -4.67 1.16
N GLU A 42 2.84 -4.30 2.42
CA GLU A 42 3.41 -4.96 3.58
C GLU A 42 2.90 -6.40 3.75
N ALA A 43 1.59 -6.63 3.65
CA ALA A 43 0.99 -7.94 3.89
C ALA A 43 1.34 -9.00 2.82
N ILE A 44 1.53 -8.57 1.57
CA ILE A 44 1.58 -9.49 0.43
C ILE A 44 2.89 -9.36 -0.33
N ARG A 45 3.30 -8.13 -0.68
CA ARG A 45 4.43 -7.95 -1.58
C ARG A 45 5.75 -8.36 -0.94
N PHE A 46 5.94 -8.03 0.33
CA PHE A 46 7.12 -8.45 1.07
C PHE A 46 7.09 -9.94 1.40
N TYR A 47 5.96 -10.47 1.89
CA TYR A 47 5.85 -11.90 2.24
C TYR A 47 6.08 -12.85 1.05
N VAL A 48 5.56 -12.52 -0.14
CA VAL A 48 5.87 -13.31 -1.35
C VAL A 48 7.37 -13.25 -1.71
N SER A 49 8.04 -12.12 -1.45
CA SER A 49 9.50 -12.00 -1.67
C SER A 49 10.30 -12.80 -0.64
N PHE A 50 9.82 -12.85 0.60
CA PHE A 50 10.44 -13.62 1.67
C PHE A 50 10.33 -15.12 1.42
N ALA A 51 9.19 -15.60 0.91
CA ALA A 51 9.00 -17.00 0.52
C ALA A 51 10.09 -17.48 -0.46
N CYS A 52 10.39 -16.70 -1.51
CA CYS A 52 11.47 -17.03 -2.44
C CYS A 52 12.84 -17.07 -1.77
N SER A 53 13.09 -16.18 -0.81
CA SER A 53 14.38 -16.07 -0.14
C SER A 53 14.61 -17.18 0.88
N PHE A 54 13.56 -17.59 1.60
CA PHE A 54 13.61 -18.72 2.52
C PHE A 54 13.73 -20.05 1.78
N ALA A 55 13.15 -20.19 0.59
CA ALA A 55 13.33 -21.39 -0.24
C ALA A 55 14.80 -21.63 -0.65
N PHE A 56 15.62 -20.58 -0.80
CA PHE A 56 17.06 -20.74 -1.01
C PHE A 56 17.79 -21.08 0.30
N ALA A 57 17.35 -20.51 1.42
CA ALA A 57 17.91 -20.80 2.73
C ALA A 57 17.69 -22.26 3.17
N GLU A 58 16.52 -22.84 2.84
CA GLU A 58 16.22 -24.27 3.08
C GLU A 58 17.14 -25.21 2.31
N ARG A 59 17.79 -24.72 1.24
CA ARG A 59 18.79 -25.45 0.46
C ARG A 59 20.23 -25.15 0.92
N GLU A 60 20.39 -24.56 2.11
CA GLU A 60 21.68 -24.13 2.68
C GLU A 60 22.44 -23.11 1.80
N LEU A 61 21.71 -22.40 0.92
CA LEU A 61 22.26 -21.34 0.09
C LEU A 61 21.86 -19.97 0.64
N MET A 62 22.81 -19.02 0.64
CA MET A 62 22.57 -17.61 1.01
C MET A 62 22.10 -17.41 2.47
N GLU A 63 22.62 -18.18 3.43
CA GLU A 63 22.24 -18.11 4.85
C GLU A 63 22.39 -16.70 5.47
N GLY A 64 23.43 -15.95 5.07
CA GLY A 64 23.62 -14.57 5.53
C GLY A 64 22.47 -13.66 5.12
N ASN A 65 22.02 -13.77 3.86
CA ASN A 65 20.86 -13.04 3.36
C ASN A 65 19.57 -13.49 4.08
N ALA A 66 19.44 -14.79 4.38
CA ALA A 66 18.30 -15.32 5.11
C ALA A 66 18.19 -14.76 6.54
N LYS A 67 19.33 -14.60 7.24
CA LYS A 67 19.38 -13.98 8.58
C LYS A 67 18.94 -12.52 8.55
N ILE A 68 19.34 -11.75 7.55
CA ILE A 68 18.89 -10.36 7.35
C ILE A 68 17.40 -10.31 7.03
N ILE A 69 16.93 -11.13 6.09
CA ILE A 69 15.52 -11.18 5.70
C ILE A 69 14.61 -11.57 6.86
N ARG A 70 15.08 -12.42 7.78
CA ARG A 70 14.34 -12.75 9.00
C ARG A 70 14.13 -11.52 9.91
N LEU A 71 15.11 -10.62 10.00
CA LEU A 71 14.95 -9.38 10.76
C LEU A 71 13.98 -8.43 10.06
N ILE A 72 14.07 -8.29 8.73
CA ILE A 72 13.15 -7.48 7.94
C ILE A 72 11.71 -8.01 8.08
N ALA A 73 11.49 -9.31 7.96
CA ALA A 73 10.16 -9.92 8.07
C ALA A 73 9.51 -9.68 9.45
N ARG A 74 10.31 -9.62 10.51
CA ARG A 74 9.83 -9.28 11.86
C ARG A 74 9.32 -7.83 11.90
N ASP A 75 10.08 -6.91 11.33
CA ASP A 75 9.69 -5.49 11.31
C ASP A 75 8.45 -5.27 10.42
N GLU A 76 8.34 -6.00 9.30
CA GLU A 76 7.14 -5.93 8.45
C GLU A 76 5.87 -6.48 9.11
N ALA A 77 5.98 -7.40 10.06
CA ALA A 77 4.83 -7.83 10.86
C ALA A 77 4.29 -6.69 11.74
N LEU A 78 5.18 -5.84 12.27
CA LEU A 78 4.77 -4.65 13.03
C LEU A 78 4.17 -3.58 12.11
N HIS A 79 4.78 -3.32 10.95
CA HIS A 79 4.23 -2.38 9.97
C HIS A 79 2.84 -2.79 9.48
N LEU A 80 2.65 -4.08 9.22
CA LEU A 80 1.35 -4.63 8.87
C LEU A 80 0.33 -4.42 9.99
N THR A 81 0.67 -4.77 11.22
CA THR A 81 -0.22 -4.60 12.37
C THR A 81 -0.61 -3.14 12.58
N GLY A 82 0.35 -2.22 12.46
CA GLY A 82 0.11 -0.78 12.57
C GLY A 82 -0.83 -0.25 11.49
N THR A 83 -0.60 -0.63 10.22
CA THR A 83 -1.46 -0.20 9.10
C THR A 83 -2.87 -0.78 9.18
N GLN A 84 -3.01 -2.04 9.60
CA GLN A 84 -4.31 -2.65 9.87
C GLN A 84 -5.08 -1.92 10.98
N HIS A 85 -4.39 -1.58 12.08
CA HIS A 85 -5.00 -0.86 13.19
C HIS A 85 -5.51 0.53 12.73
N MET A 86 -4.68 1.30 12.04
CA MET A 86 -5.08 2.60 11.47
C MET A 86 -6.30 2.47 10.56
N LEU A 87 -6.32 1.48 9.66
CA LEU A 87 -7.44 1.27 8.74
C LEU A 87 -8.73 0.86 9.46
N ASN A 88 -8.63 0.07 10.52
CA ASN A 88 -9.77 -0.34 11.34
C ASN A 88 -10.37 0.85 12.11
N LEU A 89 -9.53 1.72 12.69
CA LEU A 89 -9.98 2.94 13.35
C LEU A 89 -10.72 3.85 12.35
N LEU A 90 -10.12 4.10 11.18
CA LEU A 90 -10.75 4.91 10.12
C LEU A 90 -12.09 4.32 9.65
N ARG A 91 -12.21 2.99 9.58
CA ARG A 91 -13.46 2.32 9.16
C ARG A 91 -14.53 2.35 10.25
N SER A 92 -14.13 2.21 11.51
CA SER A 92 -15.04 2.29 12.66
C SER A 92 -15.65 3.69 12.81
N GLY A 93 -14.95 4.72 12.34
CA GLY A 93 -15.33 6.12 12.52
C GLY A 93 -15.12 6.64 13.93
N ALA A 94 -14.38 5.89 14.77
CA ALA A 94 -14.00 6.31 16.12
C ALA A 94 -13.20 7.63 16.11
N ASP A 95 -12.35 7.84 15.10
CA ASP A 95 -11.56 9.07 14.97
C ASP A 95 -12.33 10.23 14.33
N ASP A 96 -13.05 10.01 13.22
CA ASP A 96 -13.87 11.03 12.57
C ASP A 96 -14.99 10.38 11.75
N LEU A 97 -16.24 10.74 12.06
CA LEU A 97 -17.46 10.28 11.39
C LEU A 97 -17.44 10.51 9.86
N ARG A 98 -16.65 11.47 9.36
CA ARG A 98 -16.50 11.73 7.92
C ARG A 98 -15.81 10.58 7.18
N TRP A 99 -15.00 9.76 7.86
CA TRP A 99 -14.41 8.55 7.27
C TRP A 99 -15.45 7.50 6.97
N ARG A 100 -16.45 7.35 7.85
CA ARG A 100 -17.59 6.43 7.66
C ARG A 100 -18.46 6.82 6.46
N LYS A 101 -18.44 8.10 6.07
CA LYS A 101 -19.17 8.64 4.89
C LYS A 101 -18.42 8.44 3.57
N LEU A 102 -17.27 7.75 3.56
CA LEU A 102 -16.60 7.37 2.31
C LEU A 102 -17.46 6.34 1.56
N PRO A 103 -17.64 6.49 0.23
CA PRO A 103 -18.51 5.60 -0.52
C PRO A 103 -17.88 4.21 -0.61
N LYS A 104 -18.73 3.16 -0.54
CA LYS A 104 -18.32 1.75 -0.68
C LYS A 104 -17.54 1.47 -1.98
N SER A 105 -17.69 2.33 -3.00
CA SER A 105 -16.92 2.28 -4.25
C SER A 105 -15.41 2.46 -4.04
N VAL A 106 -14.99 3.19 -3.01
CA VAL A 106 -13.57 3.36 -2.65
C VAL A 106 -12.99 2.04 -2.18
N SER A 107 -13.72 1.28 -1.37
CA SER A 107 -13.31 -0.06 -0.94
C SER A 107 -13.18 -1.03 -2.11
N ARG A 108 -14.09 -0.96 -3.10
CA ARG A 108 -13.96 -1.73 -4.35
C ARG A 108 -12.72 -1.32 -5.14
N SER A 109 -12.48 -0.02 -5.30
CA SER A 109 -11.31 0.50 -6.02
C SER A 109 -10.00 0.06 -5.35
N ALA A 110 -9.94 0.06 -4.01
CA ALA A 110 -8.82 -0.47 -3.25
C ALA A 110 -8.59 -1.97 -3.54
N MET A 111 -9.67 -2.76 -3.55
CA MET A 111 -9.62 -4.19 -3.84
C MET A 111 -9.19 -4.47 -5.29
N THR A 112 -9.66 -3.69 -6.25
CA THR A 112 -9.19 -3.77 -7.65
C THR A 112 -7.72 -3.39 -7.76
N CYS A 113 -7.26 -2.36 -7.05
CA CYS A 113 -5.84 -1.99 -7.04
C CYS A 113 -4.99 -3.13 -6.50
N LEU A 114 -5.42 -3.74 -5.39
CA LEU A 114 -4.76 -4.91 -4.79
C LEU A 114 -4.67 -6.08 -5.78
N PHE A 115 -5.78 -6.41 -6.43
CA PHE A 115 -5.84 -7.49 -7.42
C PHE A 115 -4.92 -7.20 -8.63
N ARG A 116 -4.85 -5.93 -9.06
CA ARG A 116 -3.92 -5.50 -10.10
C ARG A 116 -2.46 -5.61 -9.65
N GLN A 117 -2.15 -5.28 -8.41
CA GLN A 117 -0.80 -5.43 -7.82
C GLN A 117 -0.35 -6.89 -7.81
N LEU A 118 -1.25 -7.80 -7.43
CA LEU A 118 -1.06 -9.25 -7.44
C LEU A 118 -0.86 -9.78 -8.87
N ASN A 119 -1.74 -9.39 -9.80
CA ASN A 119 -1.67 -9.87 -11.18
C ASN A 119 -0.43 -9.36 -11.92
N ARG A 120 0.05 -8.14 -11.64
CA ARG A 120 1.31 -7.63 -12.20
C ARG A 120 2.52 -8.52 -11.89
N ARG A 121 2.48 -9.31 -10.80
CA ARG A 121 3.55 -10.26 -10.46
C ARG A 121 3.47 -11.56 -11.25
N LYS A 122 2.25 -12.03 -11.59
CA LYS A 122 2.09 -13.21 -12.46
C LYS A 122 2.61 -12.96 -13.88
N THR A 123 2.59 -11.71 -14.34
CA THR A 123 3.11 -11.30 -15.67
C THR A 123 4.61 -10.94 -15.66
N GLY A 124 5.31 -11.15 -14.53
CA GLY A 124 6.69 -10.79 -14.32
C GLY A 124 7.68 -11.73 -15.04
N ARG A 125 7.92 -11.43 -16.32
CA ARG A 125 8.98 -11.93 -17.20
C ARG A 125 10.42 -11.58 -16.72
N ILE A 126 10.67 -11.41 -15.41
CA ILE A 126 11.90 -10.76 -14.89
C ILE A 126 12.60 -11.53 -13.75
N ILE A 127 12.10 -12.68 -13.25
CA ILE A 127 12.80 -13.40 -12.15
C ILE A 127 13.08 -14.89 -12.44
N CYS A 128 12.92 -15.33 -13.68
CA CYS A 128 13.26 -16.70 -14.09
C CYS A 128 13.99 -16.72 -15.44
N SER A 129 14.93 -15.80 -15.64
CA SER A 129 15.99 -15.94 -16.65
C SER A 129 17.32 -16.33 -15.99
N ALA A 130 17.25 -17.14 -14.93
CA ALA A 130 18.37 -17.99 -14.57
C ALA A 130 18.25 -19.21 -15.48
N THR A 131 19.05 -19.18 -16.54
CA THR A 131 19.45 -20.30 -17.39
C THR A 131 19.46 -21.61 -16.59
N VAL A 132 18.41 -22.43 -16.74
CA VAL A 132 18.55 -23.88 -16.57
C VAL A 132 19.03 -24.37 -17.93
N ARG A 133 20.35 -24.39 -18.08
CA ARG A 133 21.03 -25.45 -18.84
C ARG A 133 21.42 -26.51 -17.82
#